data_AF-A0A6G3S1Y4-F1
#
_entry.id   AF-A0A6G3S1Y4-F1
#
_cell.length_a   1.000
_cell.length_b   1.000
_cell.length_c   1.000
_cell.angle_alpha   90.00
_cell.angle_beta   90.00
_cell.angle_gamma   90.00
#
_symmetry.space_group_name_H-M   'P 1'
#
loop_
_entity.id
_entity.type
_entity.pdbx_description
1 polymer ?
#
loop_
_entity_poly.entity_id
_entity_poly.type
_entity_poly.pdbx_seq_one_letter_code
_entity_poly.pdbx_strand_id
1 'polypeptide(L)'
;PAERAAVLAELAAAGVAVVPLPATDLFLGGRGDDTAVRRGLAPVRELWEAGVLTACATNNIRNAFTPYGTGDVLETALLLARLAHLSGPSDLRRVLRMVTYDAARVIGIPEADYGVREGAVADLVVLDTRDHDAVLLERPVRTAVVKSGRVVARSVFTTELDDTLVAGMEA
;
A
#
# COMPACT_ATOMS: atom_id res chain seq x y z
N PRO A 1 -21.52 17.10 3.32
CA PRO A 1 -21.54 16.07 2.25
C PRO A 1 -21.48 16.65 0.84
N ALA A 2 -22.38 17.57 0.47
CA ALA A 2 -22.39 18.20 -0.86
C ALA A 2 -21.10 19.00 -1.14
N GLU A 3 -20.64 19.80 -0.19
CA GLU A 3 -19.37 20.54 -0.30
C GLU A 3 -18.17 19.61 -0.53
N ARG A 4 -18.08 18.49 0.22
CA ARG A 4 -17.03 17.49 0.03
C ARG A 4 -17.04 16.93 -1.39
N ALA A 5 -18.21 16.52 -1.90
CA ALA A 5 -18.32 15.98 -3.25
C ALA A 5 -17.88 16.99 -4.32
N ALA A 6 -18.22 18.28 -4.14
CA ALA A 6 -17.77 19.35 -5.04
C ALA A 6 -16.23 19.48 -5.03
N VAL A 7 -15.61 19.51 -3.84
CA VAL A 7 -14.14 19.56 -3.71
C VAL A 7 -13.46 18.35 -4.36
N LEU A 8 -14.01 17.14 -4.17
CA LEU A 8 -13.45 15.94 -4.80
C LEU A 8 -13.53 15.99 -6.33
N ALA A 9 -14.62 16.52 -6.88
CA ALA A 9 -14.77 16.72 -8.32
C ALA A 9 -13.79 17.77 -8.86
N GLU A 10 -13.56 18.86 -8.12
CA GLU A 10 -12.57 19.88 -8.48
C GLU A 10 -11.15 19.32 -8.47
N LEU A 11 -10.78 18.52 -7.46
CA LEU A 11 -9.48 17.84 -7.41
C LEU A 11 -9.27 16.93 -8.62
N ALA A 12 -10.30 16.15 -8.98
CA ALA A 12 -10.25 15.26 -10.12
C ALA A 12 -10.12 16.05 -11.44
N ALA A 13 -10.92 17.10 -11.63
CA ALA A 13 -10.87 17.96 -12.80
C ALA A 13 -9.53 18.69 -12.96
N ALA A 14 -8.89 19.06 -11.84
CA ALA A 14 -7.58 19.67 -11.82
C ALA A 14 -6.42 18.68 -12.04
N GLY A 15 -6.69 17.37 -12.04
CA GLY A 15 -5.64 16.34 -12.15
C GLY A 15 -4.74 16.26 -10.92
N VAL A 16 -5.20 16.74 -9.76
CA VAL A 16 -4.44 16.67 -8.51
C VAL A 16 -4.47 15.24 -7.98
N ALA A 17 -3.31 14.72 -7.61
CA ALA A 17 -3.21 13.45 -6.91
C ALA A 17 -3.26 13.64 -5.39
N VAL A 18 -3.80 12.65 -4.67
CA VAL A 18 -3.81 12.62 -3.20
C VAL A 18 -3.10 11.36 -2.71
N VAL A 19 -2.14 11.52 -1.80
CA VAL A 19 -1.35 10.43 -1.24
C VAL A 19 -1.57 10.37 0.27
N PRO A 20 -2.50 9.53 0.77
CA PRO A 20 -2.66 9.32 2.21
C PRO A 20 -1.43 8.63 2.80
N LEU A 21 -1.10 8.98 4.05
CA LEU A 21 0.15 8.60 4.72
C LEU A 21 -0.20 7.90 6.03
N PRO A 22 -0.77 6.68 5.98
CA PRO A 22 -1.62 6.12 7.04
C PRO A 22 -0.96 6.04 8.42
N ALA A 23 0.33 5.73 8.49
CA ALA A 23 1.06 5.69 9.76
C ALA A 23 1.24 7.08 10.38
N THR A 24 1.60 8.07 9.56
CA THR A 24 1.79 9.46 10.02
C THR A 24 0.45 10.14 10.30
N ASP A 25 -0.55 9.96 9.44
CA ASP A 25 -1.89 10.53 9.59
C ASP A 25 -2.51 10.07 10.90
N LEU A 26 -2.36 8.79 11.25
CA LEU A 26 -2.84 8.23 12.51
C LEU A 26 -2.02 8.72 13.71
N PHE A 27 -0.70 8.84 13.58
CA PHE A 27 0.18 9.22 14.70
C PHE A 27 0.10 10.70 15.07
N LEU A 28 -0.11 11.58 14.08
CA LEU A 28 -0.19 13.03 14.27
C LEU A 28 -1.64 13.52 14.36
N GLY A 29 -2.57 12.87 13.66
CA GLY A 29 -3.99 13.21 13.67
C GLY A 29 -4.66 12.94 15.02
N GLY A 30 -5.72 13.68 15.30
CA GLY A 30 -6.56 13.47 16.49
C GLY A 30 -5.90 13.79 17.84
N ARG A 31 -4.65 14.26 17.88
CA ARG A 31 -3.94 14.58 19.14
C ARG A 31 -4.59 15.64 20.03
N GLY A 32 -5.43 16.48 19.45
CA GLY A 32 -6.21 17.50 20.17
C GLY A 32 -7.67 17.10 20.43
N ASP A 33 -8.07 15.88 20.06
CA ASP A 33 -9.43 15.40 20.31
C ASP A 33 -9.49 14.74 21.70
N ASP A 34 -10.39 15.19 22.57
CA ASP A 34 -10.55 14.63 23.92
C ASP A 34 -11.39 13.33 23.94
N THR A 35 -12.38 13.25 23.06
CA THR A 35 -13.30 12.11 22.92
C THR A 35 -13.61 11.86 21.45
N ALA A 36 -13.98 10.63 21.11
CA ALA A 36 -14.22 10.21 19.71
C ALA A 36 -13.06 10.58 18.77
N VAL A 37 -11.82 10.29 19.22
CA VAL A 37 -10.58 10.62 18.52
C VAL A 37 -10.64 10.20 17.06
N ARG A 38 -10.52 11.16 16.14
CA ARG A 38 -10.61 10.90 14.71
C ARG A 38 -9.35 10.17 14.20
N ARG A 39 -9.51 9.33 13.18
CA ARG A 39 -8.36 8.65 12.53
C ARG A 39 -7.42 9.58 11.77
N GLY A 40 -7.88 10.77 11.40
CA GLY A 40 -7.09 11.76 10.66
C GLY A 40 -6.80 11.42 9.19
N LEU A 41 -7.32 10.30 8.68
CA LEU A 41 -7.06 9.84 7.32
C LEU A 41 -7.95 10.53 6.28
N ALA A 42 -7.40 10.81 5.10
CA ALA A 42 -8.16 11.24 3.93
C ALA A 42 -9.26 10.22 3.53
N PRO A 43 -10.38 10.66 2.91
CA PRO A 43 -11.47 9.77 2.52
C PRO A 43 -11.12 9.00 1.24
N VAL A 44 -10.26 7.99 1.36
CA VAL A 44 -9.64 7.24 0.23
C VAL A 44 -10.67 6.72 -0.78
N ARG A 45 -11.77 6.14 -0.29
CA ARG A 45 -12.84 5.61 -1.13
C ARG A 45 -13.55 6.72 -1.89
N GLU A 46 -13.90 7.82 -1.24
CA GLU A 46 -14.58 8.92 -1.93
C GLU A 46 -13.66 9.56 -2.99
N LEU A 47 -12.37 9.72 -2.67
CA LEU A 47 -11.35 10.23 -3.60
C LEU A 47 -11.24 9.34 -4.85
N TRP A 48 -11.09 8.02 -4.68
CA TRP A 48 -10.94 7.14 -5.83
C TRP A 48 -12.20 7.06 -6.70
N GLU A 49 -13.38 7.36 -6.14
CA GLU A 49 -14.70 7.19 -6.77
C GLU A 49 -15.04 8.44 -7.55
N ALA A 50 -14.55 9.59 -7.07
CA ALA A 50 -14.53 10.85 -7.80
C ALA A 50 -13.51 10.90 -8.94
N GLY A 51 -12.68 9.87 -9.11
CA GLY A 51 -11.66 9.82 -10.18
C GLY A 51 -10.33 10.50 -9.82
N VAL A 52 -10.13 10.87 -8.56
CA VAL A 52 -8.85 11.42 -8.09
C VAL A 52 -7.78 10.33 -8.12
N LEU A 53 -6.60 10.66 -8.66
CA LEU A 53 -5.46 9.75 -8.61
C LEU A 53 -5.01 9.60 -7.16
N THR A 54 -5.08 8.39 -6.64
CA THR A 54 -4.68 8.08 -5.27
C THR A 54 -3.51 7.11 -5.24
N ALA A 55 -2.50 7.40 -4.41
CA ALA A 55 -1.38 6.53 -4.11
C ALA A 55 -1.23 6.37 -2.60
N CYS A 56 -0.31 5.53 -2.12
CA CYS A 56 -0.03 5.35 -0.69
C CYS A 56 1.48 5.37 -0.46
N ALA A 57 1.92 6.02 0.62
CA ALA A 57 3.35 6.14 0.95
C ALA A 57 3.60 6.08 2.47
N THR A 58 4.83 5.77 2.84
CA THR A 58 5.29 5.64 4.24
C THR A 58 5.41 6.99 4.95
N ASN A 59 5.74 8.06 4.19
CA ASN A 59 6.15 9.36 4.71
C ASN A 59 7.40 9.27 5.59
N ASN A 60 7.21 9.11 6.89
CA ASN A 60 8.26 9.14 7.90
C ASN A 60 8.62 7.72 8.34
N ILE A 61 9.91 7.44 8.46
CA ILE A 61 10.41 6.16 9.00
C ILE A 61 11.36 6.48 10.15
N ARG A 62 10.99 6.06 11.36
CA ARG A 62 11.82 6.17 12.57
C ARG A 62 12.37 7.58 12.81
N ASN A 63 11.49 8.59 12.73
CA ASN A 63 11.84 9.98 13.01
C ASN A 63 10.87 10.63 14.01
N ALA A 64 11.07 11.91 14.33
CA ALA A 64 10.28 12.64 15.33
C ALA A 64 8.77 12.72 15.03
N PHE A 65 8.37 12.59 13.76
CA PHE A 65 6.99 12.69 13.30
C PHE A 65 6.31 11.33 13.14
N THR A 66 7.07 10.24 13.02
CA THR A 66 6.57 8.86 13.12
C THR A 66 7.74 7.98 13.56
N PRO A 67 7.81 7.58 14.84
CA PRO A 67 8.98 6.89 15.40
C PRO A 67 9.07 5.41 15.03
N TYR A 68 8.11 4.90 14.26
CA TYR A 68 8.01 3.50 13.86
C TYR A 68 8.26 3.32 12.35
N GLY A 69 8.20 2.07 11.90
CA GLY A 69 8.25 1.71 10.47
C GLY A 69 9.52 0.96 10.05
N THR A 70 9.36 0.20 8.98
CA THR A 70 10.38 -0.64 8.33
C THR A 70 10.71 -0.18 6.92
N GLY A 71 9.88 0.71 6.35
CA GLY A 71 9.90 1.04 4.92
C GLY A 71 9.13 0.05 4.05
N ASP A 72 8.48 -0.97 4.62
CA ASP A 72 7.67 -1.90 3.85
C ASP A 72 6.37 -1.23 3.35
N VAL A 73 6.28 -1.08 2.03
CA VAL A 73 5.11 -0.51 1.36
C VAL A 73 3.88 -1.40 1.44
N LEU A 74 4.02 -2.73 1.53
CA LEU A 74 2.87 -3.62 1.69
C LEU A 74 2.31 -3.53 3.13
N GLU A 75 3.17 -3.33 4.12
CA GLU A 75 2.73 -3.05 5.50
C GLU A 75 1.93 -1.74 5.57
N THR A 76 2.46 -0.69 4.93
CA THR A 76 1.79 0.62 4.85
C THR A 76 0.46 0.54 4.10
N ALA A 77 0.42 -0.18 2.98
CA ALA A 77 -0.80 -0.42 2.20
C ALA A 77 -1.86 -1.18 3.01
N LEU A 78 -1.46 -2.22 3.74
CA LEU A 78 -2.38 -2.96 4.60
C LEU A 78 -2.91 -2.10 5.76
N LEU A 79 -2.08 -1.23 6.33
CA LEU A 79 -2.53 -0.25 7.31
C LEU A 79 -3.56 0.72 6.71
N LEU A 80 -3.31 1.23 5.49
CA LEU A 80 -4.26 2.07 4.78
C LEU A 80 -5.63 1.38 4.65
N ALA A 81 -5.63 0.12 4.19
CA ALA A 81 -6.86 -0.64 3.99
C ALA A 81 -7.68 -0.74 5.29
N ARG A 82 -7.02 -1.05 6.41
CA ARG A 82 -7.64 -1.15 7.74
C ARG A 82 -8.25 0.19 8.19
N LEU A 83 -7.49 1.28 8.06
CA LEU A 83 -7.92 2.60 8.52
C LEU A 83 -9.04 3.19 7.66
N ALA A 84 -9.02 2.90 6.35
CA ALA A 84 -9.99 3.36 5.37
C ALA A 84 -11.22 2.45 5.24
N HIS A 85 -11.34 1.40 6.06
CA HIS A 85 -12.47 0.44 6.00
C HIS A 85 -12.61 -0.24 4.64
N LEU A 86 -11.48 -0.64 4.06
CA LEU A 86 -11.36 -1.33 2.79
C LEU A 86 -11.08 -2.81 3.06
N SER A 87 -12.01 -3.68 2.70
CA SER A 87 -11.96 -5.10 3.08
C SER A 87 -12.29 -6.07 1.95
N GLY A 88 -12.96 -5.62 0.89
CA GLY A 88 -13.31 -6.49 -0.23
C GLY A 88 -12.09 -6.84 -1.10
N PRO A 89 -12.13 -7.97 -1.85
CA PRO A 89 -11.05 -8.32 -2.77
C PRO A 89 -10.73 -7.20 -3.77
N SER A 90 -11.76 -6.54 -4.31
CA SER A 90 -11.58 -5.38 -5.20
C SER A 90 -10.87 -4.21 -4.51
N ASP A 91 -11.16 -3.99 -3.23
CA ASP A 91 -10.54 -2.92 -2.46
C ASP A 91 -9.06 -3.21 -2.23
N LEU A 92 -8.72 -4.45 -1.84
CA LEU A 92 -7.34 -4.87 -1.62
C LEU A 92 -6.52 -4.79 -2.91
N ARG A 93 -7.06 -5.23 -4.05
CA ARG A 93 -6.42 -5.05 -5.36
C ARG A 93 -6.20 -3.56 -5.68
N ARG A 94 -7.20 -2.70 -5.39
CA ARG A 94 -7.10 -1.25 -5.62
C ARG A 94 -6.03 -0.61 -4.72
N VAL A 95 -5.93 -1.02 -3.46
CA VAL A 95 -4.90 -0.58 -2.52
C VAL A 95 -3.50 -1.06 -2.94
N LEU A 96 -3.36 -2.29 -3.44
CA LEU A 96 -2.09 -2.77 -3.99
C LEU A 96 -1.65 -1.94 -5.21
N ARG A 97 -2.62 -1.50 -6.04
CA ARG A 97 -2.38 -0.58 -7.14
C ARG A 97 -1.86 0.80 -6.66
N MET A 98 -2.33 1.27 -5.50
CA MET A 98 -1.91 2.55 -4.90
C MET A 98 -0.42 2.58 -4.49
N VAL A 99 0.19 1.42 -4.24
CA VAL A 99 1.64 1.31 -3.94
C VAL A 99 2.48 0.81 -5.11
N THR A 100 1.87 0.67 -6.30
CA THR A 100 2.54 0.23 -7.53
C THR A 100 2.24 1.21 -8.66
N TYR A 101 1.27 0.90 -9.52
CA TYR A 101 0.96 1.67 -10.73
C TYR A 101 0.55 3.10 -10.44
N ASP A 102 -0.29 3.36 -9.44
CA ASP A 102 -0.72 4.74 -9.18
C ASP A 102 0.40 5.55 -8.52
N ALA A 103 1.24 4.94 -7.68
CA ALA A 103 2.43 5.61 -7.15
C ALA A 103 3.40 6.01 -8.28
N ALA A 104 3.62 5.13 -9.27
CA ALA A 104 4.42 5.43 -10.44
C ALA A 104 3.86 6.61 -11.25
N ARG A 105 2.53 6.67 -11.44
CA ARG A 105 1.84 7.79 -12.10
C ARG A 105 1.99 9.08 -11.31
N VAL A 106 1.87 9.05 -9.98
CA VAL A 106 2.03 10.22 -9.10
C VAL A 106 3.42 10.85 -9.23
N ILE A 107 4.47 10.03 -9.34
CA ILE A 107 5.85 10.54 -9.48
C ILE A 107 6.26 10.79 -10.93
N GLY A 108 5.34 10.66 -11.89
CA GLY A 108 5.55 11.00 -13.30
C GLY A 108 6.33 9.95 -14.11
N ILE A 109 6.37 8.68 -13.70
CA ILE A 109 6.91 7.62 -14.55
C ILE A 109 5.96 7.39 -15.73
N PRO A 110 6.43 7.42 -16.99
CA PRO A 110 5.59 7.15 -18.14
C PRO A 110 4.95 5.76 -18.06
N GLU A 111 3.68 5.65 -18.44
CA GLU A 111 2.98 4.36 -18.48
C GLU A 111 3.66 3.37 -19.45
N ALA A 112 4.33 3.90 -20.48
CA ALA A 112 5.16 3.15 -21.43
C ALA A 112 6.46 2.57 -20.83
N ASP A 113 6.82 2.96 -19.61
CA ASP A 113 8.05 2.50 -18.94
C ASP A 113 7.79 1.68 -17.66
N TYR A 114 6.56 1.68 -17.12
CA TYR A 114 6.21 0.98 -15.87
C TYR A 114 5.28 -0.21 -16.09
N GLY A 115 5.53 -1.30 -15.35
CA GLY A 115 4.68 -2.50 -15.30
C GLY A 115 5.30 -3.73 -15.95
N VAL A 116 4.66 -4.88 -15.76
CA VAL A 116 5.14 -6.17 -16.27
C VAL A 116 4.54 -6.42 -17.65
N ARG A 117 5.23 -5.95 -18.69
CA ARG A 117 4.88 -6.18 -20.10
C ARG A 117 6.09 -6.07 -21.00
N GLU A 118 5.97 -6.61 -22.20
CA GLU A 118 7.00 -6.47 -23.24
C GLU A 118 7.25 -4.99 -23.58
N GLY A 119 8.52 -4.66 -23.80
CA GLY A 119 8.99 -3.31 -24.09
C GLY A 119 9.14 -2.37 -22.88
N ALA A 120 8.62 -2.72 -21.70
CA ALA A 120 8.85 -1.94 -20.48
C ALA A 120 10.27 -2.17 -19.92
N VAL A 121 10.72 -1.29 -19.03
CA VAL A 121 11.97 -1.49 -18.29
C VAL A 121 11.84 -2.76 -17.45
N ALA A 122 12.88 -3.61 -17.47
CA ALA A 122 12.91 -4.86 -16.71
C ALA A 122 13.16 -4.62 -15.20
N ASP A 123 12.22 -3.91 -14.57
CA ASP A 123 12.15 -3.58 -13.16
C ASP A 123 10.97 -4.32 -12.52
N LEU A 124 11.24 -5.26 -11.63
CA LEU A 124 10.18 -6.03 -10.96
C LEU A 124 10.61 -6.59 -9.61
N VAL A 125 9.63 -6.91 -8.78
CA VAL A 125 9.80 -7.63 -7.52
C VAL A 125 9.08 -8.97 -7.62
N VAL A 126 9.77 -10.05 -7.32
CA VAL A 126 9.20 -11.40 -7.27
C VAL A 126 8.76 -11.69 -5.85
N LEU A 127 7.49 -12.06 -5.69
CA LEU A 127 6.89 -12.41 -4.42
C LEU A 127 6.69 -13.92 -4.31
N ASP A 128 6.91 -14.48 -3.13
CA ASP A 128 6.68 -15.90 -2.83
C ASP A 128 5.19 -16.21 -2.63
N THR A 129 4.40 -15.97 -3.67
CA THR A 129 2.99 -16.36 -3.71
C THR A 129 2.54 -16.51 -5.15
N ARG A 130 1.52 -17.34 -5.37
CA ARG A 130 0.78 -17.39 -6.64
C ARG A 130 -0.59 -16.71 -6.54
N ASP A 131 -1.00 -16.34 -5.34
CA ASP A 131 -2.27 -15.69 -5.09
C ASP A 131 -2.07 -14.18 -5.01
N HIS A 132 -2.55 -13.48 -6.04
CA HIS A 132 -2.52 -12.04 -6.12
C HIS A 132 -3.31 -11.37 -4.97
N ASP A 133 -4.43 -11.97 -4.54
CA ASP A 133 -5.29 -11.40 -3.51
C ASP A 133 -4.69 -11.56 -2.11
N ALA A 134 -3.82 -12.55 -1.95
CA ALA A 134 -3.07 -12.80 -0.72
C ALA A 134 -1.91 -11.81 -0.51
N VAL A 135 -1.41 -11.12 -1.55
CA VAL A 135 -0.20 -10.28 -1.48
C VAL A 135 -0.25 -9.26 -0.34
N LEU A 136 -1.35 -8.55 -0.16
CA LEU A 136 -1.47 -7.57 0.93
C LEU A 136 -1.69 -8.21 2.29
N LEU A 137 -2.35 -9.36 2.35
CA LEU A 137 -2.69 -10.04 3.61
C LEU A 137 -1.47 -10.75 4.19
N GLU A 138 -0.82 -11.55 3.36
CA GLU A 138 0.31 -12.40 3.72
C GLU A 138 1.64 -11.64 3.68
N ARG A 139 1.74 -10.57 2.87
CA ARG A 139 2.98 -9.80 2.64
C ARG A 139 4.15 -10.75 2.34
N PRO A 140 4.01 -11.61 1.32
CA PRO A 140 4.93 -12.70 1.03
C PRO A 140 6.37 -12.22 0.84
N VAL A 141 7.30 -13.14 1.04
CA VAL A 141 8.74 -12.87 0.92
C VAL A 141 9.05 -12.36 -0.47
N ARG A 142 9.85 -11.30 -0.56
CA ARG A 142 10.31 -10.73 -1.83
C ARG A 142 11.57 -11.48 -2.25
N THR A 143 11.40 -12.59 -2.96
CA THR A 143 12.48 -13.54 -3.26
C THR A 143 13.53 -12.97 -4.21
N ALA A 144 13.16 -12.02 -5.05
CA ALA A 144 14.08 -11.27 -5.89
C ALA A 144 13.60 -9.84 -6.17
N VAL A 145 14.55 -8.92 -6.26
CA VAL A 145 14.35 -7.59 -6.84
C VAL A 145 15.22 -7.48 -8.09
N VAL A 146 14.60 -7.15 -9.22
CA VAL A 146 15.26 -6.94 -10.50
C VAL A 146 15.20 -5.46 -10.84
N LYS A 147 16.34 -4.87 -11.19
CA LYS A 147 16.46 -3.50 -11.68
C LYS A 147 17.25 -3.51 -12.99
N SER A 148 16.66 -2.98 -14.04
CA SER A 148 17.20 -2.91 -15.40
C SER A 148 17.73 -4.27 -15.89
N GLY A 149 16.94 -5.31 -15.65
CA GLY A 149 17.25 -6.68 -16.07
C GLY A 149 18.28 -7.41 -15.20
N ARG A 150 18.74 -6.81 -14.09
CA ARG A 150 19.72 -7.39 -13.18
C ARG A 150 19.10 -7.65 -11.82
N VAL A 151 19.34 -8.83 -11.24
CA VAL A 151 18.95 -9.11 -9.85
C VAL A 151 19.83 -8.27 -8.92
N VAL A 152 19.23 -7.36 -8.17
CA VAL A 152 19.92 -6.45 -7.23
C VAL A 152 19.73 -6.84 -5.76
N ALA A 153 18.71 -7.64 -5.45
CA ALA A 153 18.52 -8.20 -4.12
C ALA A 153 17.87 -9.58 -4.20
N ARG A 154 18.16 -10.43 -3.21
CA ARG A 154 17.50 -11.72 -2.97
C ARG A 154 17.20 -11.86 -1.49
N SER A 155 16.10 -12.52 -1.17
CA SER A 155 15.75 -12.87 0.20
C SER A 155 15.31 -14.33 0.28
N VAL A 156 15.72 -15.00 1.35
CA VAL A 156 15.32 -16.36 1.68
C VAL A 156 14.68 -16.32 3.06
N PHE A 157 13.57 -17.02 3.21
CA PHE A 157 12.87 -17.16 4.47
C PHE A 157 12.61 -18.65 4.69
N THR A 158 12.87 -19.12 5.91
CA THR A 158 12.69 -20.52 6.29
C THR A 158 11.85 -20.55 7.56
N THR A 159 10.80 -21.36 7.54
CA THR A 159 10.04 -21.72 8.74
C THR A 159 10.33 -23.18 9.05
N GLU A 160 10.88 -23.45 10.23
CA GLU A 160 11.05 -24.81 10.75
C GLU A 160 9.92 -25.07 11.75
N LEU A 161 9.21 -26.18 11.56
CA LEU A 161 8.18 -26.64 12.49
C LEU A 161 8.75 -27.82 13.27
N ASP A 162 8.55 -27.83 14.58
CA ASP A 162 8.94 -28.95 15.43
C ASP A 162 7.96 -30.13 15.20
N ASP A 163 8.49 -31.33 14.99
CA ASP A 163 7.72 -32.56 14.72
C ASP A 163 6.74 -32.89 15.86
N THR A 164 6.97 -32.38 17.07
CA THR A 164 6.08 -32.56 18.23
C THR A 164 4.74 -31.83 18.11
N LEU A 165 4.62 -30.81 17.25
CA LEU A 165 3.37 -30.06 17.02
C LEU A 165 2.46 -30.72 15.98
N VAL A 166 3.00 -31.53 15.07
CA VAL A 166 2.24 -32.19 13.98
C VAL A 166 1.47 -33.40 14.50
N ALA A 167 2.00 -34.10 15.52
CA ALA A 167 1.40 -35.31 16.09
C ALA A 167 0.09 -35.05 16.89
N GLY A 168 -0.19 -33.81 17.28
CA GLY A 168 -1.39 -33.45 18.07
C GLY A 168 -2.62 -33.05 17.24
N MET A 169 -2.49 -32.94 15.91
CA MET A 169 -3.58 -32.52 15.01
C MET A 169 -4.26 -33.70 14.27
N GLU A 170 -3.76 -34.92 14.46
CA GLU A 170 -4.34 -36.16 13.91
C GLU A 170 -5.06 -37.02 14.96
N ALA A 171 -5.34 -36.50 16.16
CA ALA A 171 -6.02 -37.21 17.26
C ALA A 171 -7.45 -36.70 17.53
#